data_AF-A0A946WU85-F1
#
_entry.id   AF-A0A946WU85-F1
#
_cell.length_a   1.000
_cell.length_b   1.000
_cell.length_c   1.000
_cell.angle_alpha   90.00
_cell.angle_beta   90.00
_cell.angle_gamma   90.00
#
_symmetry.space_group_name_H-M   'P 1'
#
loop_
_entity.id
_entity.type
_entity.pdbx_description
1 polymer ?
#
loop_
_entity_poly.entity_id
_entity_poly.type
_entity_poly.pdbx_seq_one_letter_code
_entity_poly.pdbx_strand_id
1 'polypeptide(L)'
;MYLIFDTETTGLPQNWKAPLTDFDNWPRMVQIAWQMHDEKGSLIDVKNFIIKPEGYDIPYNAEQIHGISTERAQKQGIDLKIVLEEFATDVKNSKFVVG
;
A
#
# COMPACT_ATOMS: atom_id res chain seq x y z
N MET A 1 -20.57 -4.11 -3.39
CA MET A 1 -19.23 -4.70 -3.17
C MET A 1 -18.36 -3.66 -2.50
N TYR A 2 -17.72 -4.01 -1.40
CA TYR A 2 -16.84 -3.14 -0.62
C TYR A 2 -15.40 -3.58 -0.84
N LEU A 3 -14.52 -2.63 -1.11
CA LEU A 3 -13.08 -2.83 -1.06
C LEU A 3 -12.57 -2.11 0.19
N ILE A 4 -11.98 -2.86 1.11
CA ILE A 4 -11.32 -2.33 2.30
C ILE A 4 -9.84 -2.51 2.12
N PHE A 5 -9.05 -1.44 2.19
CA PHE A 5 -7.60 -1.50 2.00
C PHE A 5 -6.86 -0.78 3.11
N ASP A 6 -5.59 -1.15 3.25
CA ASP A 6 -4.66 -0.52 4.17
C ASP A 6 -3.26 -0.52 3.56
N THR A 7 -2.42 0.42 3.98
CA THR A 7 -1.07 0.57 3.45
C THR A 7 -0.06 0.79 4.56
N GLU A 8 1.08 0.12 4.44
CA GLU A 8 2.26 0.48 5.21
C GLU A 8 3.16 1.37 4.37
N THR A 9 3.84 2.31 5.02
CA THR A 9 4.67 3.30 4.34
C THR A 9 5.97 3.55 5.11
N THR A 10 6.90 4.28 4.50
CA THR A 10 8.18 4.63 5.14
C THR A 10 8.04 5.61 6.32
N GLY A 11 6.83 6.11 6.61
CA GLY A 11 6.58 7.02 7.72
C GLY A 11 5.37 7.92 7.47
N LEU A 12 5.32 9.05 8.18
CA LEU A 12 4.27 10.06 7.97
C LEU A 12 4.75 11.17 7.03
N PRO A 13 3.83 11.90 6.37
CA PRO A 13 4.18 13.13 5.66
C PRO A 13 4.87 14.13 6.59
N GLN A 14 5.93 14.79 6.10
CA GLN A 14 6.61 15.84 6.88
C GLN A 14 5.69 17.05 7.09
N ASN A 15 4.93 17.40 6.07
CA ASN A 15 3.91 18.45 6.04
C ASN A 15 2.68 17.97 5.29
N TRP A 16 1.57 17.86 6.00
CA TRP A 16 0.26 17.44 5.47
C TRP A 16 -0.36 18.42 4.45
N LYS A 17 0.17 19.64 4.35
CA LYS A 17 -0.31 20.68 3.41
C LYS A 17 0.59 20.87 2.19
N ALA A 18 1.64 20.05 2.03
CA ALA A 18 2.53 20.15 0.87
C ALA A 18 1.77 19.79 -0.43
N PRO A 19 2.18 20.30 -1.59
CA PRO A 19 1.64 19.84 -2.86
C PRO A 19 2.04 18.38 -3.14
N LEU A 20 1.24 17.66 -3.92
CA LEU A 20 1.52 16.26 -4.28
C LEU A 20 2.80 16.09 -5.12
N THR A 21 3.28 17.16 -5.75
CA THR A 21 4.52 17.18 -6.54
C THR A 21 5.78 17.26 -5.67
N ASP A 22 5.64 17.54 -4.37
CA ASP A 22 6.76 17.56 -3.41
C ASP A 22 7.04 16.13 -2.94
N PHE A 23 7.69 15.33 -3.79
CA PHE A 23 7.85 13.89 -3.57
C PHE A 23 8.73 13.52 -2.38
N ASP A 24 9.55 14.43 -1.86
CA ASP A 24 10.39 14.20 -0.67
C ASP A 24 9.59 14.40 0.64
N ASN A 25 8.47 15.12 0.57
CA ASN A 25 7.57 15.30 1.70
C ASN A 25 6.73 14.05 2.03
N TRP A 26 6.30 13.33 0.99
CA TRP A 26 5.35 12.23 1.10
C TRP A 26 6.06 10.89 1.33
N PRO A 27 5.52 10.01 2.19
CA PRO A 27 6.14 8.72 2.43
C PRO A 27 6.00 7.80 1.21
N ARG A 28 6.91 6.82 1.09
CA ARG A 28 6.87 5.82 0.03
C ARG A 28 6.12 4.59 0.50
N MET A 29 5.38 3.96 -0.40
CA MET A 29 4.61 2.74 -0.10
C MET A 29 5.55 1.58 0.20
N VAL A 30 5.23 0.79 1.21
CA VAL A 30 5.98 -0.41 1.61
C VAL A 30 5.14 -1.67 1.44
N GLN A 31 3.85 -1.59 1.75
CA GLN A 31 2.89 -2.67 1.57
C GLN A 31 1.54 -2.08 1.20
N ILE A 32 0.75 -2.84 0.45
CA ILE A 32 -0.69 -2.62 0.32
C ILE A 32 -1.41 -3.96 0.43
N ALA A 33 -2.49 -3.96 1.20
CA ALA A 33 -3.38 -5.10 1.32
C ALA A 33 -4.83 -4.65 1.17
N TRP A 34 -5.67 -5.50 0.60
CA TRP A 34 -7.09 -5.23 0.51
C TRP A 34 -7.94 -6.50 0.55
N GLN A 35 -9.19 -6.31 0.96
CA GLN A 35 -10.22 -7.32 0.99
C GLN A 35 -11.42 -6.86 0.18
N MET A 36 -11.99 -7.79 -0.59
CA MET A 36 -13.22 -7.58 -1.35
C MET A 36 -14.38 -8.27 -0.62
N HIS A 37 -15.46 -7.54 -0.37
CA HIS A 37 -16.67 -8.08 0.26
C HIS A 37 -17.92 -7.86 -0.60
N ASP A 38 -18.82 -8.83 -0.61
CA ASP A 38 -20.12 -8.69 -1.25
C ASP A 38 -21.04 -7.70 -0.51
N GLU A 39 -22.26 -7.48 -1.00
CA GLU A 39 -23.21 -6.55 -0.38
C GLU A 39 -23.72 -7.00 0.99
N LYS A 40 -23.58 -8.29 1.31
CA LYS A 40 -23.94 -8.89 2.60
C LYS A 40 -22.76 -8.92 3.57
N GLY A 41 -21.58 -8.45 3.15
CA GLY A 41 -20.34 -8.44 3.93
C GLY A 41 -19.51 -9.72 3.82
N SER A 42 -19.91 -10.70 3.00
CA SER A 42 -19.14 -11.93 2.83
C SER A 42 -17.83 -11.64 2.12
N LEU A 43 -16.73 -12.21 2.62
CA LEU A 43 -15.41 -12.10 2.00
C LEU A 43 -15.38 -12.82 0.65
N ILE A 44 -14.94 -12.12 -0.39
CA ILE A 44 -14.79 -12.62 -1.76
C ILE A 44 -13.32 -12.92 -2.05
N ASP A 45 -12.44 -11.97 -1.73
CA ASP A 45 -11.02 -12.05 -2.07
C ASP A 45 -10.15 -11.28 -1.08
N VAL A 46 -8.89 -11.68 -0.95
CA VAL A 46 -7.88 -11.06 -0.10
C VAL A 46 -6.57 -11.00 -0.86
N LYS A 47 -5.99 -9.81 -0.91
CA LYS A 47 -4.70 -9.58 -1.54
C LYS A 47 -3.78 -8.83 -0.60
N ASN A 48 -2.51 -9.20 -0.60
CA ASN A 48 -1.48 -8.58 0.23
C ASN A 48 -0.14 -8.60 -0.51
N PHE A 49 0.44 -7.43 -0.70
CA PHE A 49 1.68 -7.26 -1.44
C PHE A 49 2.66 -6.36 -0.68
N ILE A 50 3.89 -6.85 -0.52
CA ILE A 50 5.04 -6.01 -0.21
C ILE A 50 5.50 -5.36 -1.52
N ILE A 51 5.79 -4.06 -1.47
CA ILE A 51 6.28 -3.31 -2.62
C ILE A 51 7.80 -3.36 -2.65
N LYS A 52 8.35 -3.64 -3.83
CA LYS A 52 9.79 -3.57 -4.07
C LYS A 52 10.26 -2.10 -4.07
N PRO A 53 11.19 -1.69 -3.20
CA PRO A 53 11.63 -0.30 -3.13
C PRO A 53 12.43 0.13 -4.37
N GLU A 54 12.17 1.32 -4.87
CA GLU A 54 12.88 1.94 -6.00
C GLU A 54 13.40 3.32 -5.59
N GLY A 55 14.71 3.41 -5.31
CA GLY A 55 15.35 4.68 -4.97
C GLY A 55 15.07 5.19 -3.54
N TYR A 56 14.61 4.32 -2.63
CA TYR A 56 14.46 4.63 -1.21
C TYR A 56 14.75 3.41 -0.34
N ASP A 57 15.14 3.66 0.90
CA ASP A 57 15.23 2.66 1.95
C ASP A 57 14.04 2.78 2.90
N ILE A 58 13.66 1.67 3.53
CA ILE A 58 12.65 1.65 4.59
C ILE A 58 13.34 2.05 5.90
N PRO A 59 12.92 3.16 6.55
CA PRO A 59 13.51 3.59 7.80
C PRO A 59 13.32 2.56 8.92
N TYR A 60 14.35 2.41 9.77
CA TYR A 60 14.32 1.43 10.87
C TYR A 60 13.11 1.60 11.80
N ASN A 61 12.69 2.84 12.07
CA ASN A 61 11.50 3.10 12.89
C ASN A 61 10.20 2.63 12.23
N ALA A 62 10.06 2.71 10.90
CA ALA A 62 8.92 2.14 10.17
C ALA A 62 8.99 0.61 10.21
N GLU A 63 10.18 0.03 9.98
CA GLU A 63 10.40 -1.41 10.10
C GLU A 63 10.03 -1.94 11.50
N GLN A 64 10.31 -1.22 12.58
CA GLN A 64 9.91 -1.65 13.93
C GLN A 64 8.39 -1.68 14.13
N ILE A 65 7.63 -0.93 13.34
CA ILE A 65 6.16 -0.90 13.42
C ILE A 65 5.56 -2.05 12.61
N HIS A 66 5.90 -2.16 11.32
CA HIS A 66 5.26 -3.10 10.39
C HIS A 66 6.10 -4.36 10.07
N GLY A 67 7.36 -4.44 10.52
CA GLY A 67 8.21 -5.62 10.38
C GLY A 67 8.75 -5.92 8.97
N ILE A 68 8.85 -4.90 8.12
CA ILE A 68 9.33 -5.06 6.73
C ILE A 68 10.61 -4.25 6.57
N SER A 69 11.75 -4.93 6.46
CA SER A 69 13.03 -4.30 6.17
C SER A 69 13.20 -4.01 4.68
N THR A 70 14.10 -3.09 4.32
CA THR A 70 14.49 -2.88 2.91
C THR A 70 14.95 -4.18 2.26
N GLU A 71 15.77 -4.98 2.94
CA GLU A 71 16.26 -6.26 2.41
C GLU A 71 15.12 -7.23 2.09
N ARG A 72 14.15 -7.34 3.01
CA ARG A 72 12.97 -8.19 2.82
C ARG A 72 12.14 -7.68 1.64
N ALA A 73 11.91 -6.38 1.56
CA ALA A 73 11.14 -5.76 0.48
C ALA A 73 11.84 -5.88 -0.89
N GLN A 74 13.17 -5.79 -0.95
CA GLN A 74 13.92 -6.04 -2.18
C GLN A 74 13.85 -7.49 -2.65
N LYS A 75 13.85 -8.45 -1.71
CA LYS A 75 13.84 -9.89 -2.01
C LYS A 75 12.45 -10.44 -2.34
N GLN A 76 11.41 -9.95 -1.66
CA GLN A 76 10.06 -10.49 -1.70
C GLN A 76 9.03 -9.54 -2.33
N GLY A 77 9.40 -8.28 -2.52
CA GLY A 77 8.49 -7.26 -3.01
C GLY A 77 8.18 -7.40 -4.50
N ILE A 78 7.00 -6.92 -4.86
CA ILE A 78 6.49 -6.87 -6.23
C ILE A 78 6.62 -5.44 -6.74
N ASP A 79 6.78 -5.28 -8.05
CA ASP A 79 6.80 -4.00 -8.72
C ASP A 79 5.53 -3.20 -8.41
N LEU A 80 5.70 -1.94 -7.99
CA LEU A 80 4.60 -1.06 -7.60
C LEU A 80 3.55 -0.92 -8.70
N LYS A 81 3.98 -0.80 -9.96
CA LYS A 81 3.07 -0.60 -11.09
C LYS A 81 2.15 -1.81 -11.27
N ILE A 82 2.70 -3.02 -11.17
CA ILE A 82 1.92 -4.26 -11.29
C ILE A 82 0.86 -4.33 -10.18
N VAL A 83 1.25 -4.06 -8.94
CA VAL A 83 0.32 -4.09 -7.80
C VAL A 83 -0.76 -3.01 -7.92
N LEU A 84 -0.42 -1.80 -8.36
CA LEU A 84 -1.39 -0.72 -8.55
C LEU A 84 -2.35 -0.97 -9.72
N GLU A 85 -1.91 -1.64 -10.80
CA GLU A 85 -2.79 -2.05 -11.89
C GLU A 85 -3.82 -3.10 -11.41
N GLU A 86 -3.40 -4.02 -10.55
CA GLU A 86 -4.29 -5.01 -9.93
C GLU A 86 -5.26 -4.35 -8.95
N PHE A 87 -4.76 -3.50 -8.05
CA PHE A 87 -5.58 -2.72 -7.12
C PHE A 87 -6.61 -1.86 -7.86
N ALA A 88 -6.19 -1.15 -8.92
CA ALA A 88 -7.09 -0.32 -9.73
C ALA A 88 -8.18 -1.16 -10.43
N THR A 89 -7.90 -2.41 -10.76
CA THR A 89 -8.90 -3.32 -11.32
C THR A 89 -9.95 -3.69 -10.29
N ASP A 90 -9.56 -4.02 -9.07
CA ASP A 90 -10.49 -4.35 -7.99
C ASP A 90 -11.29 -3.14 -7.51
N VAL A 91 -10.66 -1.96 -7.46
CA VAL A 91 -11.34 -0.68 -7.19
C VAL A 91 -12.46 -0.43 -8.20
N LYS A 92 -12.22 -0.65 -9.50
CA LYS A 92 -13.26 -0.50 -10.55
C LYS A 92 -14.43 -1.48 -10.37
N ASN A 93 -14.17 -2.65 -9.80
CA ASN A 93 -15.18 -3.66 -9.52
C ASN A 93 -15.90 -3.43 -8.17
N SER A 94 -15.42 -2.49 -7.36
CA SER A 94 -16.01 -2.13 -6.09
C SER A 94 -17.05 -1.02 -6.23
N LYS A 95 -18.03 -0.98 -5.33
CA LYS A 95 -19.00 0.12 -5.21
C LYS A 95 -18.55 1.15 -4.17
N PHE A 96 -17.84 0.70 -3.15
CA PHE A 96 -17.29 1.50 -2.08
C PHE A 96 -15.84 1.11 -1.84
N VAL A 97 -15.01 2.12 -1.62
CA VAL A 97 -13.60 1.99 -1.27
C VAL A 97 -13.42 2.59 0.12
N VAL A 98 -12.82 1.83 1.04
CA VAL A 98 -12.65 2.21 2.45
C VAL A 98 -11.19 1.99 2.83
N GLY A 99 -10.56 3.00 3.44
CA GLY A 99 -9.18 2.99 3.92
C GLY A 99 -8.91 4.17 4.85
#